data_AF-A0A6M0EWY3-F1
#
_entry.id   AF-A0A6M0EWY3-F1
#
_cell.length_a   1.000
_cell.length_b   1.000
_cell.length_c   1.000
_cell.angle_alpha   90.00
_cell.angle_beta   90.00
_cell.angle_gamma   90.00
#
_symmetry.space_group_name_H-M   'P 1'
#
loop_
_entity.id
_entity.type
_entity.pdbx_description
1 polymer ?
#
loop_
_entity_poly.entity_id
_entity_poly.type
_entity_poly.pdbx_seq_one_letter_code
_entity_poly.pdbx_strand_id
1 'polypeptide(L)'
;MNIITILGLLAGSLTTISFMPQVIKTWTSKSAKDISLGMFITFCSGVLLWIVYGIIVRDLPVIATNLATLILASIILWLKLKYNH
;
A
#
# COMPACT_ATOMS: atom_id res chain seq x y z
N MET A 1 -22.39 8.85 -8.67
CA MET A 1 -21.44 7.81 -8.22
C MET A 1 -22.24 6.76 -7.46
N ASN A 2 -22.06 5.46 -7.73
CA ASN A 2 -22.83 4.38 -7.06
C ASN A 2 -22.39 4.25 -5.59
N ILE A 3 -23.31 3.91 -4.68
CA ILE A 3 -23.01 3.65 -3.26
C ILE A 3 -21.90 2.61 -3.09
N ILE A 4 -21.85 1.59 -3.95
CA ILE A 4 -20.80 0.55 -3.96
C ILE A 4 -19.44 1.18 -4.28
N THR A 5 -19.38 2.09 -5.27
CA THR A 5 -18.14 2.80 -5.62
C THR A 5 -17.65 3.68 -4.48
N ILE A 6 -18.56 4.41 -3.82
CA ILE A 6 -18.22 5.26 -2.67
C ILE A 6 -17.68 4.40 -1.52
N LEU A 7 -18.35 3.29 -1.21
CA LEU A 7 -17.92 2.37 -0.17
C LEU A 7 -16.53 1.80 -0.47
N GLY A 8 -16.29 1.35 -1.71
CA GLY A 8 -14.99 0.82 -2.12
C GLY A 8 -13.87 1.86 -2.03
N LEU A 9 -14.12 3.11 -2.46
CA LEU A 9 -13.15 4.20 -2.35
C LEU A 9 -12.87 4.56 -0.89
N LEU A 10 -13.90 4.62 -0.03
CA LEU A 10 -13.72 4.90 1.40
C LEU A 10 -12.94 3.79 2.09
N ALA A 11 -13.33 2.53 1.86
CA ALA A 11 -12.63 1.37 2.42
C ALA A 11 -11.16 1.36 2.01
N GLY A 12 -10.89 1.49 0.71
CA GLY A 12 -9.53 1.51 0.19
C GLY A 12 -8.73 2.75 0.60
N SER A 13 -9.37 3.90 0.81
CA SER A 13 -8.68 5.09 1.34
C SER A 13 -8.24 4.89 2.78
N LEU A 14 -9.09 4.33 3.63
CA LEU A 14 -8.76 4.04 5.03
C LEU A 14 -7.60 3.04 5.12
N THR A 15 -7.63 1.96 4.34
CA THR A 15 -6.53 0.98 4.31
C THR A 15 -5.26 1.53 3.68
N THR A 16 -5.35 2.45 2.72
CA THR A 16 -4.17 3.11 2.14
C THR A 16 -3.52 4.05 3.16
N ILE A 17 -4.31 4.92 3.79
CA ILE A 17 -3.82 5.93 4.74
C ILE A 17 -3.21 5.27 5.99
N SER A 18 -3.63 4.06 6.37
CA SER A 18 -3.00 3.35 7.50
C SER A 18 -1.51 3.03 7.30
N PHE A 19 -0.98 3.08 6.07
CA PHE A 19 0.46 2.97 5.82
C PHE A 19 1.23 4.27 6.10
N MET A 20 0.57 5.43 6.06
CA MET A 20 1.21 6.74 6.24
C MET A 20 1.89 6.88 7.62
N PRO A 21 1.28 6.51 8.76
CA PRO A 21 1.96 6.50 10.05
C PRO A 21 3.24 5.66 10.05
N GLN A 22 3.26 4.52 9.35
CA GLN A 22 4.44 3.67 9.26
C GLN A 22 5.56 4.32 8.43
N VAL A 23 5.21 4.98 7.31
CA VAL A 23 6.17 5.78 6.52
C VAL A 23 6.80 6.86 7.39
N ILE A 24 5.97 7.66 8.07
CA ILE A 24 6.43 8.76 8.93
C ILE A 24 7.30 8.23 10.06
N LYS A 25 6.86 7.20 10.78
CA LYS A 25 7.61 6.60 11.89
C LYS A 25 8.99 6.13 11.43
N THR A 26 9.05 5.37 10.34
CA THR A 26 10.31 4.80 9.81
C THR A 26 11.24 5.89 9.27
N TRP A 27 10.69 6.90 8.61
CA TRP A 27 11.47 8.04 8.14
C TRP A 27 12.04 8.86 9.29
N THR A 28 11.26 9.09 10.36
CA THR A 28 11.69 9.90 11.50
C THR A 28 12.68 9.14 12.40
N SER A 29 12.41 7.87 12.72
CA SER A 29 13.28 7.05 13.57
C SER A 29 14.56 6.60 12.89
N LYS A 30 14.62 6.67 11.55
CA LYS A 30 15.73 6.15 10.73
C LYS A 30 16.07 4.68 11.04
N SER A 31 15.06 3.91 11.48
CA SER A 31 15.20 2.50 11.83
C SER A 31 14.02 1.70 11.29
N ALA A 32 14.33 0.59 10.60
CA ALA A 32 13.35 -0.34 10.05
C ALA A 32 13.63 -1.78 10.45
N LYS A 33 14.35 -2.03 11.55
CA LYS A 33 14.76 -3.38 11.99
C LYS A 33 13.58 -4.35 12.10
N ASP A 34 12.51 -3.90 12.74
CA ASP A 34 11.35 -4.75 13.04
C ASP A 34 10.39 -4.94 11.86
N ILE A 35 10.60 -4.23 10.75
CA ILE A 35 9.77 -4.38 9.55
C ILE A 35 10.24 -5.63 8.79
N SER A 36 9.33 -6.57 8.55
CA SER A 36 9.63 -7.78 7.76
C SER A 36 9.77 -7.44 6.28
N LEU A 37 10.96 -7.68 5.71
CA LEU A 37 11.23 -7.46 4.29
C LEU A 37 10.38 -8.39 3.40
N GLY A 38 10.33 -9.68 3.75
CA GLY A 38 9.54 -10.67 3.01
C GLY A 38 8.06 -10.35 3.00
N MET A 39 7.51 -9.84 4.12
CA MET A 39 6.12 -9.40 4.20
C MET A 39 5.83 -8.29 3.17
N PHE A 40 6.67 -7.25 3.11
CA PHE A 40 6.45 -6.12 2.19
C PHE A 40 6.67 -6.49 0.72
N ILE A 41 7.62 -7.37 0.40
CA ILE A 41 7.81 -7.87 -0.97
C ILE A 41 6.57 -8.65 -1.43
N THR A 42 6.09 -9.58 -0.62
CA THR A 42 4.88 -10.36 -0.91
C THR A 42 3.66 -9.46 -1.00
N PHE A 43 3.52 -8.49 -0.09
CA PHE A 43 2.43 -7.52 -0.10
C PHE A 43 2.42 -6.67 -1.37
N CYS A 44 3.54 -6.05 -1.75
CA CYS A 44 3.65 -5.27 -2.99
C CYS A 44 3.33 -6.10 -4.23
N SER A 45 3.79 -7.36 -4.26
CA SER A 45 3.49 -8.29 -5.36
C SER A 45 1.99 -8.62 -5.44
N GLY A 46 1.35 -8.87 -4.29
CA GLY A 46 -0.10 -9.08 -4.21
C GLY A 46 -0.91 -7.85 -4.63
N VAL A 47 -0.50 -6.66 -4.21
CA VAL A 47 -1.15 -5.39 -4.59
C VAL A 47 -1.02 -5.13 -6.09
N LEU A 48 0.14 -5.43 -6.70
CA LEU A 48 0.31 -5.38 -8.16
C LEU A 48 -0.68 -6.31 -8.87
N LEU A 49 -0.86 -7.53 -8.37
CA LEU A 49 -1.86 -8.46 -8.91
C LEU A 49 -3.29 -7.95 -8.73
N TRP A 50 -3.62 -7.28 -7.61
CA TRP A 50 -4.92 -6.64 -7.41
C TRP A 50 -5.18 -5.49 -8.38
N ILE A 51 -4.16 -4.72 -8.75
CA ILE A 51 -4.28 -3.68 -9.79
C ILE A 51 -4.61 -4.33 -11.14
N VAL A 52 -3.87 -5.38 -11.53
CA VAL A 52 -4.12 -6.14 -12.77
C VAL A 52 -5.54 -6.72 -12.76
N TYR A 53 -5.95 -7.35 -11.65
CA TYR A 53 -7.31 -7.85 -11.47
C TYR A 53 -8.35 -6.74 -11.63
N GLY A 54 -8.17 -5.60 -10.95
CA GLY A 54 -9.06 -4.45 -11.02
C GLY A 54 -9.25 -3.93 -12.44
N ILE A 55 -8.17 -3.89 -13.24
CA ILE A 55 -8.22 -3.53 -14.67
C ILE A 55 -9.07 -4.53 -15.45
N ILE A 56 -8.86 -5.83 -15.24
CA ILE A 56 -9.61 -6.90 -15.92
C ILE A 56 -11.12 -6.80 -15.62
N VAL A 57 -11.49 -6.58 -14.34
CA VAL A 57 -12.90 -6.47 -13.94
C VAL A 57 -13.48 -5.05 -14.08
N ARG A 58 -12.68 -4.09 -14.54
CA ARG A 58 -13.05 -2.66 -14.69
C ARG A 58 -13.56 -2.01 -13.40
N ASP A 59 -12.97 -2.36 -12.26
CA ASP A 59 -13.32 -1.82 -10.94
C ASP A 59 -12.40 -0.67 -10.54
N LEU A 60 -12.90 0.57 -10.71
CA LEU A 60 -12.14 1.78 -10.41
C LEU A 60 -11.70 1.90 -8.94
N PRO A 61 -12.57 1.67 -7.93
CA PRO A 61 -12.14 1.61 -6.53
C PRO A 61 -10.95 0.68 -6.29
N VAL A 62 -10.98 -0.55 -6.80
CA VAL A 62 -9.89 -1.52 -6.62
C VAL A 62 -8.60 -0.99 -7.26
N ILE A 63 -8.66 -0.49 -8.49
CA ILE A 63 -7.48 0.02 -9.21
C ILE A 63 -6.87 1.22 -8.45
N ALA A 64 -7.68 2.23 -8.16
CA ALA A 64 -7.21 3.50 -7.60
C ALA A 64 -6.59 3.31 -6.21
N THR A 65 -7.24 2.51 -5.35
CA THR A 65 -6.82 2.32 -3.96
C THR A 65 -5.59 1.43 -3.86
N ASN A 66 -5.48 0.37 -4.68
CA ASN A 66 -4.29 -0.46 -4.72
C ASN A 66 -3.10 0.27 -5.33
N LEU A 67 -3.29 1.14 -6.34
CA LEU A 67 -2.20 1.96 -6.88
C LEU A 67 -1.63 2.91 -5.81
N ALA A 68 -2.49 3.59 -5.05
CA ALA A 68 -2.06 4.47 -3.97
C ALA A 68 -1.38 3.67 -2.83
N THR A 69 -1.93 2.50 -2.49
CA THR A 69 -1.31 1.58 -1.51
C THR A 69 0.07 1.13 -1.95
N LEU A 70 0.24 0.77 -3.23
CA LEU A 70 1.53 0.31 -3.77
C LEU A 70 2.61 1.39 -3.65
N ILE A 71 2.27 2.67 -3.87
CA ILE A 71 3.21 3.79 -3.71
C ILE A 71 3.70 3.86 -2.25
N LEU A 72 2.78 3.86 -1.28
CA LEU A 72 3.15 3.94 0.14
C LEU A 72 3.92 2.69 0.61
N ALA A 73 3.48 1.50 0.20
CA ALA A 73 4.15 0.25 0.54
C ALA A 73 5.56 0.18 -0.07
N SER A 74 5.75 0.68 -1.30
CA SER A 74 7.06 0.76 -1.95
C SER A 74 7.99 1.75 -1.25
N ILE A 75 7.45 2.87 -0.72
CA ILE A 75 8.23 3.79 0.12
C ILE A 75 8.69 3.09 1.39
N ILE A 76 7.82 2.33 2.08
CA ILE A 76 8.21 1.57 3.29
C ILE A 76 9.24 0.51 2.94
N LEU A 77 9.08 -0.21 1.82
CA LEU A 77 10.04 -1.21 1.37
C LEU A 77 11.42 -0.57 1.09
N TRP A 78 11.46 0.57 0.42
CA TRP A 78 12.69 1.32 0.20
C TRP A 78 13.30 1.80 1.52
N LEU A 79 12.49 2.30 2.47
CA LEU A 79 12.96 2.68 3.80
C LEU A 79 13.53 1.48 4.58
N LYS A 80 12.90 0.31 4.45
CA LYS A 80 13.41 -0.94 5.03
C LYS A 80 14.80 -1.26 4.49
N LEU A 81 15.00 -1.14 3.18
CA LEU A 81 16.32 -1.38 2.57
C LEU A 81 17.36 -0.33 2.98
N LYS A 82 16.95 0.94 3.12
CA LYS A 82 17.85 2.04 3.51
C LYS A 82 18.26 2.03 4.99
N TYR A 83 17.36 1.63 5.88
CA TYR A 83 17.54 1.71 7.34
C TYR A 83 17.61 0.31 7.98
N ASN A 84 18.20 -0.66 7.28
CA ASN A 84 18.34 -2.05 7.74
C ASN A 84 19.57 -2.31 8.63
N HIS A 85 20.23 -1.27 9.15
CA HIS A 85 21.42 -1.37 10.00
C HIS A 85 21.04 -1.50 11.46
#